data_AF-B8BCZ5-F1
#
_entry.id   AF-B8BCZ5-F1
#
_cell.length_a   1.000
_cell.length_b   1.000
_cell.length_c   1.000
_cell.angle_alpha   90.00
_cell.angle_beta   90.00
_cell.angle_gamma   90.00
#
_symmetry.space_group_name_H-M   'P 1'
#
loop_
_entity.id
_entity.type
_entity.pdbx_description
1 polymer ?
#
loop_
_entity_poly.entity_id
_entity_poly.type
_entity_poly.pdbx_seq_one_letter_code
_entity_poly.pdbx_strand_id
1 'polypeptide(L)'
;MADIAYMNQFSCLSGLWFLMLDKGVPRHPGPLKVRPHWEALALQSEYVELVAVNDSFITTEYMVTLDLAKGVYAKFIDWDEQMFDRETSYISVSFSTAISEDLGQVEYVLSDRTGTLTENIMIFRRCCMSDTLYGENNGDALKDARFLDAVSRNDPDIAKFLMVMALCSTVVPIKSNDGTITYQAQSQDEEALVTAASKLNMVLASKDSNTAEISFNGCKFYYDLLDILEFTSDRKRMFAVVKDV
;
A
#
# COMPACT_ATOMS: atom_id res chain seq x y z
N MET A 1 24.92 -22.04 15.58
CA MET A 1 24.08 -22.19 16.80
C MET A 1 23.07 -23.34 16.72
N ALA A 2 23.20 -24.28 15.76
CA ALA A 2 22.35 -25.48 15.68
C ALA A 2 23.01 -26.75 16.28
N ASP A 3 24.31 -26.72 16.58
CA ASP A 3 25.07 -27.91 17.00
C ASP A 3 24.92 -28.29 18.48
N ILE A 4 24.41 -27.41 19.34
CA ILE A 4 24.30 -27.66 20.79
C ILE A 4 22.99 -28.37 21.15
N ALA A 5 21.94 -28.22 20.34
CA ALA A 5 20.64 -28.87 20.58
C ALA A 5 20.69 -30.38 20.28
N TYR A 6 21.39 -30.79 19.21
CA TYR A 6 21.54 -32.20 18.84
C TYR A 6 22.39 -33.01 19.84
N MET A 7 23.44 -32.40 20.42
CA MET A 7 24.27 -33.04 21.45
C MET A 7 23.54 -33.23 22.79
N ASN A 8 22.58 -32.36 23.13
CA ASN A 8 21.81 -32.46 24.38
C ASN A 8 20.69 -33.51 24.33
N GLN A 9 20.21 -33.90 23.14
CA GLN A 9 19.26 -35.02 23.01
C GLN A 9 19.95 -36.39 23.14
N PHE A 10 21.17 -36.54 22.62
CA PHE A 10 21.94 -37.78 22.76
C PHE A 10 22.36 -38.07 24.22
N SER A 11 22.70 -37.04 25.00
CA SER A 11 23.07 -37.19 26.41
C SER A 11 21.88 -37.58 27.30
N CYS A 12 20.66 -37.14 26.97
CA CYS A 12 19.46 -37.47 27.74
C CYS A 12 18.98 -38.92 27.49
N LEU A 13 19.10 -39.41 26.24
CA LEU A 13 18.70 -40.77 25.86
C LEU A 13 19.67 -41.85 26.37
N SER A 14 20.97 -41.55 26.48
CA SER A 14 21.94 -42.46 27.11
C SER A 14 21.71 -42.63 28.62
N GLY A 15 21.25 -41.57 29.32
CA GLY A 15 20.91 -41.63 30.76
C GLY A 15 19.66 -42.45 31.08
N LEU A 16 18.64 -42.42 30.22
CA LEU A 16 17.43 -43.23 30.36
C LEU A 16 17.68 -44.73 30.10
N TRP A 17 18.61 -45.07 29.22
CA TRP A 17 19.03 -46.45 28.99
C TRP A 17 19.82 -47.03 30.17
N PHE A 18 20.66 -46.22 30.82
CA PHE A 18 21.37 -46.63 32.05
C PHE A 18 20.40 -46.88 33.22
N LEU A 19 19.31 -46.11 33.31
CA LEU A 19 18.24 -46.30 34.31
C LEU A 19 17.36 -47.53 34.04
N MET A 20 17.17 -47.93 32.77
CA MET A 20 16.46 -49.17 32.42
C MET A 20 17.28 -50.44 32.69
N LEU A 21 18.61 -50.38 32.64
CA LEU A 21 19.47 -51.52 33.01
C LEU A 21 19.50 -51.79 34.52
N ASP A 22 19.25 -50.79 35.36
CA ASP A 22 19.37 -50.92 36.83
C ASP A 22 18.05 -51.33 37.50
N LYS A 23 16.90 -51.18 36.82
CA LYS A 23 15.58 -51.56 37.38
C LYS A 23 15.08 -52.88 36.82
N GLY A 24 15.57 -53.98 37.41
CA GLY A 24 14.76 -55.20 37.54
C GLY A 24 15.38 -56.50 37.02
N VAL A 25 16.50 -56.94 37.59
CA VAL A 25 16.86 -58.37 37.57
C VAL A 25 16.54 -58.96 38.95
N PRO A 26 15.51 -59.82 39.10
CA PRO A 26 15.30 -60.55 40.34
C PRO A 26 16.47 -61.52 40.58
N ARG A 27 17.11 -61.42 41.76
CA ARG A 27 18.18 -62.33 42.19
C ARG A 27 17.60 -63.72 42.47
N HIS A 28 17.62 -64.61 41.48
CA HIS A 28 17.50 -66.05 41.72
C HIS A 28 18.87 -66.65 42.07
N PRO A 29 18.96 -67.61 43.01
CA PRO A 29 20.21 -68.28 43.33
C PRO A 29 20.48 -69.37 42.27
N GLY A 30 21.14 -68.98 41.20
CA GLY A 30 21.64 -69.86 40.15
C GLY A 30 22.83 -69.20 39.47
N PRO A 31 23.71 -69.96 38.77
CA PRO A 31 24.91 -69.39 38.16
C PRO A 31 24.51 -68.28 37.17
N LEU A 32 25.02 -67.07 37.40
CA LEU A 32 24.81 -65.89 36.56
C LEU A 32 25.30 -66.20 35.14
N LYS A 33 24.36 -66.49 34.24
CA LYS A 33 24.63 -66.54 32.81
C LYS A 33 24.79 -65.09 32.34
N VAL A 34 26.03 -64.59 32.40
CA VAL A 34 26.40 -63.28 31.87
C VAL A 34 26.09 -63.31 30.37
N ARG A 35 25.01 -62.64 29.96
CA ARG A 35 24.79 -62.41 28.53
C ARG A 35 25.98 -61.61 28.01
N PRO A 36 26.62 -62.03 26.92
CA PRO A 36 27.82 -61.36 26.48
C PRO A 36 27.48 -59.93 26.05
N HIS A 37 28.33 -58.97 26.47
CA HIS A 37 28.11 -57.53 26.31
C HIS A 37 27.77 -57.11 24.86
N TRP A 38 28.25 -57.86 23.86
CA TRP A 38 27.95 -57.60 22.45
C TRP A 38 26.47 -57.82 22.08
N GLU A 39 25.71 -58.67 22.78
CA GLU A 39 24.27 -58.84 22.54
C GLU A 39 23.49 -57.59 22.98
N ALA A 40 23.90 -56.96 24.09
CA ALA A 40 23.31 -55.70 24.56
C ALA A 40 23.67 -54.52 23.64
N LEU A 41 24.91 -54.49 23.15
CA LEU A 41 25.35 -53.50 22.15
C LEU A 41 24.65 -53.67 20.80
N ALA A 42 24.39 -54.91 20.37
CA ALA A 42 23.64 -55.22 19.16
C ALA A 42 22.18 -54.75 19.25
N LEU A 43 21.54 -54.95 20.41
CA LEU A 43 20.18 -54.45 20.67
C LEU A 43 20.14 -52.91 20.77
N GLN A 44 21.19 -52.27 21.29
CA GLN A 44 21.31 -50.80 21.26
C GLN A 44 21.49 -50.27 19.85
N SER A 45 22.33 -50.90 19.02
CA SER A 45 22.53 -50.46 17.63
C SER A 45 21.26 -50.62 16.81
N GLU A 46 20.56 -51.74 16.96
CA GLU A 46 19.29 -52.00 16.26
C GLU A 46 18.18 -51.01 16.69
N TYR A 47 18.12 -50.65 17.98
CA TYR A 47 17.18 -49.63 18.46
C TYR A 47 17.50 -48.23 17.93
N VAL A 48 18.78 -47.83 17.93
CA VAL A 48 19.21 -46.52 17.41
C VAL A 48 18.96 -46.44 15.90
N GLU A 49 19.20 -47.53 15.16
CA GLU A 49 18.93 -47.63 13.73
C GLU A 49 17.42 -47.54 13.45
N LEU A 50 16.60 -48.24 14.24
CA LEU A 50 15.14 -48.20 14.11
C LEU A 50 14.54 -46.82 14.43
N VAL A 51 15.05 -46.13 15.46
CA VAL A 51 14.63 -44.76 15.80
C VAL A 51 15.10 -43.77 14.75
N ALA A 52 16.35 -43.85 14.30
CA ALA A 52 16.88 -42.96 13.25
C ALA A 52 16.10 -43.09 11.94
N VAL A 53 15.71 -44.32 11.56
CA VAL A 53 14.88 -44.57 10.39
C VAL A 53 13.49 -43.98 10.59
N ASN A 54 12.81 -44.27 11.70
CA ASN A 54 11.45 -43.80 11.94
C ASN A 54 11.34 -42.27 12.09
N ASP A 55 12.27 -41.63 12.78
CA ASP A 55 12.30 -40.16 12.95
C ASP A 55 12.55 -39.45 11.61
N SER A 56 13.40 -40.03 10.76
CA SER A 56 13.67 -39.51 9.41
C SER A 56 12.44 -39.60 8.50
N PHE A 57 11.66 -40.70 8.58
CA PHE A 57 10.41 -40.86 7.82
C PHE A 57 9.35 -39.85 8.24
N ILE A 58 9.09 -39.72 9.55
CA ILE A 58 8.07 -38.79 10.09
C ILE A 58 8.39 -37.34 9.72
N THR A 59 9.66 -36.95 9.80
CA THR A 59 10.07 -35.56 9.57
C THR A 59 10.09 -35.19 8.08
N THR A 60 10.47 -36.10 7.18
CA THR A 60 10.61 -35.79 5.75
C THR A 60 9.25 -35.74 5.05
N GLU A 61 8.36 -36.69 5.32
CA GLU A 61 7.06 -36.77 4.64
C GLU A 61 6.11 -35.64 5.06
N TYR A 62 6.09 -35.29 6.35
CA TYR A 62 5.24 -34.22 6.88
C TYR A 62 5.64 -32.85 6.34
N MET A 63 6.94 -32.54 6.28
CA MET A 63 7.42 -31.25 5.77
C MET A 63 7.07 -31.06 4.29
N VAL A 64 7.29 -32.10 3.48
CA VAL A 64 6.92 -32.07 2.04
C VAL A 64 5.41 -31.89 1.86
N THR A 65 4.60 -32.57 2.67
CA THR A 65 3.13 -32.46 2.60
C THR A 65 2.64 -31.07 3.00
N LEU A 66 3.24 -30.47 4.04
CA LEU A 66 2.92 -29.12 4.52
C LEU A 66 3.30 -28.06 3.47
N ASP A 67 4.47 -28.17 2.87
CA ASP A 67 4.91 -27.25 1.80
C ASP A 67 4.04 -27.35 0.55
N LEU A 68 3.59 -28.56 0.20
CA LEU A 68 2.64 -28.75 -0.90
C LEU A 68 1.29 -28.09 -0.58
N ALA A 69 0.76 -28.31 0.63
CA ALA A 69 -0.51 -27.70 1.05
C ALA A 69 -0.43 -26.17 1.02
N LYS A 70 0.66 -25.59 1.54
CA LYS A 70 0.98 -24.16 1.49
C LYS A 70 1.02 -23.63 0.05
N GLY A 71 1.65 -24.37 -0.86
CA GLY A 71 1.68 -24.05 -2.29
C GLY A 71 0.29 -24.03 -2.95
N VAL A 72 -0.58 -24.99 -2.60
CA VAL A 72 -1.97 -25.02 -3.09
C VAL A 72 -2.76 -23.81 -2.60
N TYR A 73 -2.65 -23.46 -1.33
CA TYR A 73 -3.33 -22.28 -0.79
C TYR A 73 -2.82 -20.97 -1.42
N ALA A 74 -1.51 -20.82 -1.63
CA ALA A 74 -0.96 -19.67 -2.35
C ALA A 74 -1.53 -19.57 -3.78
N LYS A 75 -1.71 -20.70 -4.48
CA LYS A 75 -2.35 -20.71 -5.81
C LYS A 75 -3.84 -20.37 -5.77
N PHE A 76 -4.55 -20.75 -4.71
CA PHE A 76 -5.94 -20.33 -4.54
C PHE A 76 -6.08 -18.82 -4.34
N ILE A 77 -5.14 -18.17 -3.64
CA ILE A 77 -5.08 -16.71 -3.53
C ILE A 77 -4.85 -16.09 -4.90
N ASP A 78 -3.87 -16.57 -5.68
CA ASP A 78 -3.58 -16.05 -7.02
C ASP A 78 -4.76 -16.18 -8.01
N TRP A 79 -5.60 -17.21 -7.84
CA TRP A 79 -6.76 -17.47 -8.71
C TRP A 79 -8.06 -16.83 -8.24
N ASP A 80 -8.04 -16.10 -7.13
CA ASP A 80 -9.24 -15.45 -6.62
C ASP A 80 -9.63 -14.25 -7.49
N GLU A 81 -10.82 -14.33 -8.09
CA GLU A 81 -11.39 -13.27 -8.91
C GLU A 81 -11.72 -12.01 -8.10
N GLN A 82 -11.94 -12.13 -6.78
CA GLN A 82 -12.24 -10.96 -5.93
C GLN A 82 -11.02 -10.08 -5.67
N MET A 83 -9.80 -10.65 -5.75
CA MET A 83 -8.55 -9.91 -5.60
C MET A 83 -7.99 -9.40 -6.94
N PHE A 84 -8.79 -9.46 -8.01
CA PHE A 84 -8.44 -8.91 -9.31
C PHE A 84 -8.84 -7.43 -9.40
N ASP A 85 -7.86 -6.55 -9.67
CA ASP A 85 -8.15 -5.14 -9.95
C ASP A 85 -8.56 -4.97 -11.42
N ARG A 86 -9.79 -4.50 -11.63
CA ARG A 86 -10.37 -4.31 -12.97
C ARG A 86 -9.81 -3.09 -13.69
N GLU A 87 -9.40 -2.06 -12.96
CA GLU A 87 -8.95 -0.81 -13.57
C GLU A 87 -7.55 -0.97 -14.17
N THR A 88 -6.65 -1.57 -13.41
CA THR A 88 -5.27 -1.78 -13.85
C THR A 88 -5.04 -3.17 -14.49
N SER A 89 -6.04 -4.05 -14.42
CA SER A 89 -5.95 -5.45 -14.89
C SER A 89 -4.82 -6.25 -14.22
N TYR A 90 -4.50 -5.91 -12.97
CA TYR A 90 -3.52 -6.65 -12.17
C TYR A 90 -4.21 -7.76 -11.36
N ILE A 91 -3.60 -8.93 -11.38
CA ILE A 91 -3.98 -10.07 -10.52
C ILE A 91 -3.20 -10.01 -9.21
N SER A 92 -3.73 -10.64 -8.17
CA SER A 92 -2.97 -10.93 -6.96
C SER A 92 -1.86 -11.93 -7.30
N VAL A 93 -0.66 -11.70 -6.74
CA VAL A 93 0.49 -12.57 -6.95
C VAL A 93 1.15 -12.86 -5.61
N SER A 94 1.12 -14.12 -5.21
CA SER A 94 1.77 -14.63 -4.02
C SER A 94 3.23 -14.95 -4.33
N PHE A 95 4.16 -14.15 -3.80
CA PHE A 95 5.60 -14.40 -3.97
C PHE A 95 6.16 -15.46 -3.00
N SER A 96 5.42 -15.79 -1.94
CA SER A 96 5.79 -16.79 -0.93
C SER A 96 4.70 -17.83 -0.78
N THR A 97 5.07 -19.11 -0.64
CA THR A 97 4.14 -20.21 -0.37
C THR A 97 3.61 -20.19 1.07
N ALA A 98 4.34 -19.58 2.01
CA ALA A 98 3.96 -19.50 3.42
C ALA A 98 2.91 -18.40 3.73
N ILE A 99 2.49 -17.63 2.72
CA ILE A 99 1.65 -16.43 2.87
C ILE A 99 0.33 -16.68 3.63
N SER A 100 -0.25 -17.88 3.51
CA SER A 100 -1.51 -18.23 4.16
C SER A 100 -1.38 -18.36 5.69
N GLU A 101 -0.22 -18.79 6.19
CA GLU A 101 0.05 -18.87 7.64
C GLU A 101 0.41 -17.48 8.19
N ASP A 102 1.26 -16.76 7.46
CA ASP A 102 1.69 -15.40 7.82
C ASP A 102 0.48 -14.47 7.95
N LEU A 103 -0.42 -14.48 6.95
CA LEU A 103 -1.66 -13.69 6.97
C LEU A 103 -2.61 -14.08 8.11
N GLY A 104 -2.61 -15.34 8.52
CA GLY A 104 -3.44 -15.83 9.62
C GLY A 104 -3.00 -15.34 11.01
N GLN A 105 -1.78 -14.81 11.13
CA GLN A 105 -1.18 -14.35 12.39
C GLN A 105 -0.95 -12.83 12.45
N VAL A 106 -1.41 -12.07 11.44
CA VAL A 106 -1.20 -10.61 11.41
C VAL A 106 -2.01 -9.90 12.50
N GLU A 107 -1.33 -9.18 13.39
CA GLU A 107 -1.95 -8.35 14.44
C GLU A 107 -1.94 -6.84 14.09
N TYR A 108 -0.89 -6.38 13.41
CA TYR A 108 -0.71 -4.97 13.06
C TYR A 108 -0.53 -4.81 11.55
N VAL A 109 -1.33 -3.90 10.97
CA VAL A 109 -1.17 -3.47 9.57
C VAL A 109 -0.54 -2.09 9.56
N LEU A 110 0.66 -1.98 8.99
CA LEU A 110 1.33 -0.72 8.75
C LEU A 110 1.04 -0.31 7.30
N SER A 111 0.29 0.77 7.13
CA SER A 111 -0.05 1.29 5.80
C SER A 111 0.66 2.62 5.56
N ASP A 112 1.22 2.79 4.37
CA ASP A 112 1.66 4.10 3.91
C ASP A 112 0.44 4.94 3.50
N ARG A 113 0.55 6.27 3.64
CA ARG A 113 -0.54 7.17 3.26
C ARG A 113 -0.64 7.29 1.74
N THR A 114 0.46 7.65 1.09
CA THR A 114 0.44 8.00 -0.33
C THR A 114 0.65 6.77 -1.19
N GLY A 115 -0.24 6.52 -2.15
CA GLY A 115 -0.14 5.35 -3.03
C GLY A 115 -0.66 4.05 -2.42
N THR A 116 -1.17 4.07 -1.17
CA THR A 116 -1.88 2.93 -0.57
C THR A 116 -3.25 3.37 -0.03
N LEU A 117 -3.30 4.32 0.91
CA LEU A 117 -4.58 4.82 1.44
C LEU A 117 -5.24 5.85 0.51
N THR A 118 -4.43 6.61 -0.21
CA THR A 118 -4.92 7.65 -1.13
C THR A 118 -4.26 7.52 -2.50
N GLU A 119 -5.09 7.59 -3.54
CA GLU A 119 -4.64 7.84 -4.90
C GLU A 119 -3.96 9.21 -4.99
N ASN A 120 -2.95 9.33 -5.84
CA ASN A 120 -2.21 10.58 -6.05
C ASN A 120 -2.94 11.50 -7.05
N ILE A 121 -4.23 11.74 -6.78
CA ILE A 121 -5.14 12.54 -7.61
C ILE A 121 -5.91 13.51 -6.70
N MET A 122 -5.71 14.81 -6.91
CA MET A 122 -6.43 15.85 -6.16
C MET A 122 -7.65 16.32 -6.95
N ILE A 123 -8.80 16.39 -6.28
CA ILE A 123 -10.09 16.74 -6.90
C ILE A 123 -10.74 17.87 -6.11
N PHE A 124 -11.18 18.92 -6.81
CA PHE A 124 -11.96 20.00 -6.22
C PHE A 124 -13.38 19.51 -5.88
N ARG A 125 -13.70 19.45 -4.58
CA ARG A 125 -14.95 18.85 -4.09
C ARG A 125 -15.96 19.88 -3.60
N ARG A 126 -15.53 20.89 -2.84
CA ARG A 126 -16.42 21.85 -2.16
C ARG A 126 -15.75 23.21 -2.05
N CYS A 127 -16.55 24.26 -2.03
CA CYS A 127 -16.07 25.62 -1.76
C CYS A 127 -17.16 26.46 -1.09
N CYS A 128 -16.74 27.53 -0.43
CA CYS A 128 -17.63 28.49 0.22
C CYS A 128 -17.30 29.89 -0.31
N MET A 129 -18.32 30.62 -0.77
CA MET A 129 -18.21 32.00 -1.24
C MET A 129 -19.36 32.81 -0.66
N SER A 130 -19.06 33.96 -0.05
CA SER A 130 -20.07 34.88 0.52
C SER A 130 -21.16 34.15 1.31
N ASP A 131 -20.75 33.32 2.28
CA ASP A 131 -21.60 32.51 3.18
C ASP A 131 -22.43 31.39 2.50
N THR A 132 -22.22 31.17 1.20
CA THR A 132 -22.88 30.09 0.45
C THR A 132 -21.91 28.92 0.24
N LEU A 133 -22.28 27.75 0.74
CA LEU A 133 -21.53 26.50 0.54
C LEU A 133 -22.02 25.76 -0.71
N TYR A 134 -21.08 25.46 -1.61
CA TYR A 134 -21.31 24.69 -2.83
C TYR A 134 -20.75 23.27 -2.71
N GLY A 135 -21.49 22.29 -3.23
CA GLY A 135 -21.09 20.87 -3.20
C GLY A 135 -21.44 20.12 -1.91
N GLU A 136 -22.37 20.63 -1.10
CA GLU A 136 -22.79 20.01 0.16
C GLU A 136 -23.46 18.64 -0.07
N ASN A 137 -24.52 18.59 -0.90
CA ASN A 137 -25.35 17.40 -1.10
C ASN A 137 -24.64 16.26 -1.84
N ASN A 138 -23.94 16.58 -2.95
CA ASN A 138 -23.30 15.56 -3.80
C ASN A 138 -21.80 15.37 -3.50
N GLY A 139 -21.21 16.19 -2.64
CA GLY A 139 -19.76 16.19 -2.41
C GLY A 139 -18.95 16.62 -3.64
N ASP A 140 -19.57 17.26 -4.63
CA ASP A 140 -18.93 17.71 -5.87
C ASP A 140 -19.51 19.05 -6.30
N ALA A 141 -18.76 20.12 -6.08
CA ALA A 141 -19.14 21.50 -6.39
C ALA A 141 -19.31 21.71 -7.90
N LEU A 142 -18.57 20.97 -8.75
CA LEU A 142 -18.66 21.11 -10.21
C LEU A 142 -20.02 20.66 -10.76
N LYS A 143 -20.78 19.88 -9.99
CA LYS A 143 -22.13 19.40 -10.34
C LYS A 143 -23.25 20.14 -9.62
N ASP A 144 -22.92 21.10 -8.74
CA ASP A 144 -23.93 21.87 -8.00
C ASP A 144 -24.64 22.86 -8.96
N ALA A 145 -25.94 22.64 -9.18
CA ALA A 145 -26.74 23.45 -10.10
C ALA A 145 -26.76 24.94 -9.71
N ARG A 146 -26.73 25.25 -8.40
CA ARG A 146 -26.71 26.65 -7.92
C ARG A 146 -25.41 27.33 -8.32
N PHE A 147 -24.30 26.60 -8.25
CA PHE A 147 -23.00 27.12 -8.61
C PHE A 147 -22.90 27.34 -10.12
N LEU A 148 -23.33 26.37 -10.92
CA LEU A 148 -23.34 26.47 -12.38
C LEU A 148 -24.26 27.59 -12.90
N ASP A 149 -25.43 27.78 -12.28
CA ASP A 149 -26.35 28.87 -12.61
C ASP A 149 -25.72 30.24 -12.30
N ALA A 150 -25.06 30.37 -11.14
CA ALA A 150 -24.40 31.61 -10.76
C ALA A 150 -23.17 31.93 -11.64
N VAL A 151 -22.41 30.91 -12.08
CA VAL A 151 -21.35 31.04 -13.10
C VAL A 151 -21.94 31.51 -14.44
N SER A 152 -23.08 30.92 -14.86
CA SER A 152 -23.76 31.29 -16.11
C SER A 152 -24.32 32.72 -16.09
N ARG A 153 -24.73 33.20 -14.91
CA ARG A 153 -25.17 34.58 -14.69
C ARG A 153 -24.02 35.59 -14.57
N ASN A 154 -22.77 35.13 -14.62
CA ASN A 154 -21.58 35.97 -14.49
C ASN A 154 -21.58 36.76 -13.17
N ASP A 155 -21.91 36.07 -12.05
CA ASP A 155 -21.88 36.68 -10.72
C ASP A 155 -20.48 37.22 -10.41
N PRO A 156 -20.33 38.52 -10.07
CA PRO A 156 -19.02 39.13 -9.89
C PRO A 156 -18.20 38.51 -8.75
N ASP A 157 -18.83 38.00 -7.69
CA ASP A 157 -18.10 37.41 -6.56
C ASP A 157 -17.53 36.04 -6.94
N ILE A 158 -18.29 35.26 -7.71
CA ILE A 158 -17.85 33.97 -8.24
C ILE A 158 -16.79 34.17 -9.32
N ALA A 159 -16.99 35.15 -10.22
CA ALA A 159 -16.02 35.46 -11.26
C ALA A 159 -14.65 35.82 -10.64
N LYS A 160 -14.63 36.66 -9.59
CA LYS A 160 -13.41 36.99 -8.84
C LYS A 160 -12.79 35.77 -8.17
N PHE A 161 -13.61 34.93 -7.53
CA PHE A 161 -13.11 33.70 -6.90
C PHE A 161 -12.42 32.77 -7.91
N LEU A 162 -13.09 32.50 -9.04
CA LEU A 162 -12.53 31.66 -10.11
C LEU A 162 -11.29 32.29 -10.74
N MET A 163 -11.28 33.62 -10.90
CA MET A 163 -10.13 34.36 -11.41
C MET A 163 -8.92 34.21 -10.47
N VAL A 164 -9.13 34.30 -9.15
CA VAL A 164 -8.07 34.07 -8.16
C VAL A 164 -7.56 32.62 -8.23
N MET A 165 -8.46 31.63 -8.35
CA MET A 165 -8.06 30.23 -8.53
C MET A 165 -7.19 30.03 -9.77
N ALA A 166 -7.51 30.70 -10.89
CA ALA A 166 -6.74 30.61 -12.13
C ALA A 166 -5.40 31.35 -12.05
N LEU A 167 -5.39 32.59 -11.57
CA LEU A 167 -4.22 33.48 -11.62
C LEU A 167 -3.22 33.24 -10.49
N CYS A 168 -3.68 32.99 -9.26
CA CYS A 168 -2.83 32.77 -8.08
C CYS A 168 -2.33 31.32 -8.02
N SER A 169 -1.58 30.92 -9.03
CA SER A 169 -1.03 29.58 -9.22
C SER A 169 0.37 29.65 -9.85
N THR A 170 1.13 28.56 -9.85
CA THR A 170 2.32 28.38 -10.73
C THR A 170 2.02 27.52 -11.96
N VAL A 171 0.75 27.21 -12.19
CA VAL A 171 0.28 26.33 -13.25
C VAL A 171 0.61 26.89 -14.63
N VAL A 172 1.16 26.03 -15.49
CA VAL A 172 1.43 26.31 -16.90
C VAL A 172 0.36 25.63 -17.77
N PRO A 173 -0.39 26.40 -18.59
CA PRO A 173 -1.33 25.82 -19.54
C PRO A 173 -0.59 25.28 -20.78
N ILE A 174 -0.90 24.05 -21.17
CA ILE A 174 -0.35 23.36 -22.34
C ILE A 174 -1.47 23.17 -23.35
N LYS A 175 -1.33 23.78 -24.52
CA LYS A 175 -2.28 23.64 -25.62
C LYS A 175 -1.93 22.40 -26.43
N SER A 176 -2.86 21.46 -26.50
CA SER A 176 -2.77 20.31 -27.39
C SER A 176 -3.15 20.70 -28.82
N ASN A 177 -2.75 19.88 -29.79
CA ASN A 177 -3.06 20.08 -31.22
C ASN A 177 -4.57 20.14 -31.48
N ASP A 178 -5.36 19.47 -30.64
CA ASP A 178 -6.82 19.40 -30.74
C ASP A 178 -7.54 20.64 -30.17
N GLY A 179 -6.79 21.61 -29.64
CA GLY A 179 -7.32 22.82 -29.01
C GLY A 179 -7.67 22.66 -27.52
N THR A 180 -7.59 21.44 -26.98
CA THR A 180 -7.76 21.19 -25.53
C THR A 180 -6.56 21.75 -24.75
N ILE A 181 -6.85 22.43 -23.65
CA ILE A 181 -5.83 22.94 -22.72
C ILE A 181 -5.72 21.98 -21.55
N THR A 182 -4.52 21.45 -21.32
CA THR A 182 -4.16 20.72 -20.10
C THR A 182 -3.32 21.61 -19.20
N TYR A 183 -3.35 21.35 -17.90
CA TYR A 183 -2.66 22.18 -16.91
C TYR A 183 -1.58 21.34 -16.23
N GLN A 184 -0.39 21.90 -16.06
CA GLN A 184 0.69 21.24 -15.32
C GLN A 184 1.26 22.19 -14.28
N ALA A 185 1.54 21.67 -13.09
CA ALA A 185 2.13 22.43 -11.99
C ALA A 185 3.09 21.57 -11.17
N GLN A 186 3.86 22.24 -10.31
CA GLN A 186 4.71 21.54 -9.33
C GLN A 186 3.89 20.91 -8.19
N SER A 187 2.68 21.43 -7.94
CA SER A 187 1.75 20.91 -6.94
C SER A 187 0.44 20.46 -7.59
N GLN A 188 0.00 19.25 -7.25
CA GLN A 188 -1.28 18.70 -7.71
C GLN A 188 -2.49 19.46 -7.18
N ASP A 189 -2.37 20.13 -6.03
CA ASP A 189 -3.43 20.96 -5.48
C ASP A 189 -3.72 22.15 -6.39
N GLU A 190 -2.67 22.83 -6.88
CA GLU A 190 -2.82 23.96 -7.79
C GLU A 190 -3.38 23.52 -9.15
N GLU A 191 -2.92 22.37 -9.66
CA GLU A 191 -3.45 21.77 -10.88
C GLU A 191 -4.95 21.47 -10.76
N ALA A 192 -5.37 20.88 -9.64
CA ALA A 192 -6.78 20.56 -9.38
C ALA A 192 -7.65 21.82 -9.31
N LEU A 193 -7.15 22.90 -8.68
CA LEU A 193 -7.84 24.18 -8.60
C LEU A 193 -8.01 24.83 -9.98
N VAL A 194 -6.94 24.95 -10.76
CA VAL A 194 -7.03 25.57 -12.10
C VAL A 194 -7.85 24.71 -13.05
N THR A 195 -7.74 23.39 -12.98
CA THR A 195 -8.58 22.47 -13.75
C THR A 195 -10.05 22.61 -13.39
N ALA A 196 -10.38 22.77 -12.11
CA ALA A 196 -11.75 23.02 -11.67
C ALA A 196 -12.28 24.37 -12.17
N ALA A 197 -11.47 25.44 -12.11
CA ALA A 197 -11.82 26.75 -12.66
C ALA A 197 -12.12 26.65 -14.17
N SER A 198 -11.29 25.91 -14.92
CA SER A 198 -11.48 25.69 -16.36
C SER A 198 -12.78 24.95 -16.68
N LYS A 199 -13.18 23.98 -15.84
CA LYS A 199 -14.47 23.28 -15.95
C LYS A 199 -15.67 24.18 -15.64
N LEU A 200 -15.44 25.31 -14.95
CA LEU A 200 -16.42 26.34 -14.62
C LEU A 200 -16.31 27.56 -15.55
N ASN A 201 -15.88 27.33 -16.81
CA ASN A 201 -15.71 28.34 -17.85
C ASN A 201 -14.71 29.47 -17.52
N MET A 202 -13.84 29.32 -16.52
CA MET A 202 -12.70 30.20 -16.24
C MET A 202 -11.42 29.53 -16.72
N VAL A 203 -11.05 29.78 -17.97
CA VAL A 203 -9.94 29.13 -18.66
C VAL A 203 -8.68 29.98 -18.55
N LEU A 204 -7.59 29.40 -18.06
CA LEU A 204 -6.26 30.01 -18.14
C LEU A 204 -5.66 29.67 -19.51
N ALA A 205 -5.67 30.64 -20.44
CA ALA A 205 -5.35 30.41 -21.84
C ALA A 205 -3.84 30.49 -22.13
N SER A 206 -3.14 31.41 -21.47
CA SER A 206 -1.68 31.51 -21.52
C SER A 206 -1.16 32.14 -20.23
N LYS A 207 0.04 31.75 -19.80
CA LYS A 207 0.68 32.31 -18.62
C LYS A 207 2.18 32.20 -18.77
N ASP A 208 2.82 33.37 -18.79
CA ASP A 208 4.26 33.55 -18.82
C ASP A 208 4.69 34.28 -17.54
N SER A 209 5.99 34.57 -17.40
CA SER A 209 6.51 35.27 -16.21
C SER A 209 5.93 36.68 -16.00
N ASN A 210 5.50 37.34 -17.09
CA ASN A 210 5.08 38.75 -17.06
C ASN A 210 3.61 38.97 -17.45
N THR A 211 2.97 37.99 -18.10
CA THR A 211 1.62 38.17 -18.66
C THR A 211 0.78 36.91 -18.45
N ALA A 212 -0.50 37.09 -18.16
CA ALA A 212 -1.49 36.03 -18.11
C ALA A 212 -2.72 36.40 -18.95
N GLU A 213 -3.21 35.44 -19.73
CA GLU A 213 -4.48 35.53 -20.45
C GLU A 213 -5.45 34.55 -19.80
N ILE A 214 -6.56 35.07 -19.28
CA ILE A 214 -7.68 34.25 -18.82
C ILE A 214 -8.91 34.53 -19.68
N SER A 215 -9.83 33.57 -19.74
CA SER A 215 -11.10 33.70 -20.44
C SER A 215 -12.22 33.25 -19.52
N PHE A 216 -13.18 34.14 -19.22
CA PHE A 216 -14.37 33.80 -18.46
C PHE A 216 -15.61 33.85 -19.35
N ASN A 217 -16.34 32.73 -19.46
CA ASN A 217 -17.53 32.61 -20.31
C ASN A 217 -17.30 33.11 -21.76
N GLY A 218 -16.08 32.95 -22.28
CA GLY A 218 -15.68 33.39 -23.62
C GLY A 218 -15.16 34.82 -23.71
N CYS A 219 -15.28 35.64 -22.66
CA CYS A 219 -14.68 36.96 -22.58
C CYS A 219 -13.23 36.85 -22.10
N LYS A 220 -12.29 37.36 -22.91
CA LYS A 220 -10.86 37.33 -22.61
C LYS A 220 -10.43 38.54 -21.79
N PHE A 221 -9.55 38.30 -20.84
CA PHE A 221 -8.92 39.31 -19.99
C PHE A 221 -7.40 39.11 -20.01
N TYR A 222 -6.67 40.22 -20.02
CA TYR A 222 -5.21 40.24 -20.08
C TYR A 222 -4.67 40.91 -18.81
N TYR A 223 -3.73 40.25 -18.15
CA TYR A 223 -3.12 40.73 -16.92
C TYR A 223 -1.61 40.78 -17.05
N ASP A 224 -1.02 41.86 -16.58
CA ASP A 224 0.41 41.93 -16.29
C ASP A 224 0.69 41.28 -14.93
N LEU A 225 1.52 40.25 -14.91
CA LEU A 225 2.04 39.63 -13.68
C LEU A 225 3.22 40.47 -13.17
N LEU A 226 3.00 41.18 -12.07
CA LEU A 226 4.00 42.04 -11.46
C LEU A 226 4.94 41.27 -10.54
N ASP A 227 4.38 40.35 -9.75
CA ASP A 227 5.16 39.53 -8.82
C ASP A 227 4.39 38.24 -8.45
N ILE A 228 5.13 37.16 -8.21
CA ILE A 228 4.60 35.89 -7.70
C ILE A 228 5.46 35.48 -6.51
N LEU A 229 4.83 35.44 -5.33
CA LEU A 229 5.45 34.91 -4.12
C LEU A 229 5.10 33.42 -4.00
N GLU A 230 6.00 32.57 -4.46
CA GLU A 230 5.89 31.11 -4.45
C GLU A 230 5.68 30.55 -3.04
N PHE A 231 4.89 29.49 -2.93
CA PHE A 231 4.61 28.83 -1.66
C PHE A 231 5.88 28.41 -0.90
N THR A 232 5.90 28.67 0.40
CA THR A 232 6.92 28.13 1.31
C THR A 232 6.26 27.48 2.52
N SER A 233 6.86 26.42 3.05
CA SER A 233 6.34 25.68 4.22
C SER A 233 6.21 26.55 5.47
N ASP A 234 7.06 27.57 5.61
CA ASP A 234 7.01 28.52 6.73
C ASP A 234 5.82 29.47 6.60
N ARG A 235 5.56 29.98 5.39
CA ARG A 235 4.51 30.97 5.15
C ARG A 235 3.13 30.32 4.97
N LYS A 236 3.08 29.09 4.47
CA LYS A 236 1.85 28.32 4.18
C LYS A 236 0.88 29.06 3.25
N ARG A 237 1.38 29.99 2.43
CA ARG A 237 0.58 30.85 1.54
C ARG A 237 1.37 31.21 0.29
N MET A 238 0.68 31.30 -0.84
CA MET A 238 1.16 31.86 -2.11
C MET A 238 0.45 33.18 -2.37
N PHE A 239 1.11 34.11 -3.06
CA PHE A 239 0.49 35.35 -3.53
C PHE A 239 0.88 35.62 -4.98
N ALA A 240 -0.03 36.24 -5.74
CA ALA A 240 0.26 36.79 -7.04
C ALA A 240 -0.23 38.24 -7.07
N VAL A 241 0.59 39.14 -7.61
CA VAL A 241 0.25 40.55 -7.83
C VAL A 241 0.07 40.72 -9.33
N VAL A 242 -1.14 41.09 -9.73
CA VAL A 242 -1.52 41.29 -11.13
C VAL A 242 -2.04 42.71 -11.34
N LYS A 243 -1.83 43.22 -12.55
CA LYS A 243 -2.37 44.51 -13.01
C LYS A 243 -3.23 44.28 -14.25
N ASP A 244 -4.44 44.81 -14.22
CA ASP A 244 -5.36 44.82 -15.36
C ASP A 244 -4.86 45.77 -16.47
N VAL A 245 -4.99 45.35 -17.74
CA VAL A 245 -4.42 46.03 -18.91
C VAL A 245 -5.50 46.73 -19.73
#